data_AF-A0A7W8YZ72-F1
#
_entry.id   AF-A0A7W8YZ72-F1
#
_cell.length_a   1.000
_cell.length_b   1.000
_cell.length_c   1.000
_cell.angle_alpha   90.00
_cell.angle_beta   90.00
_cell.angle_gamma   90.00
#
_symmetry.space_group_name_H-M   'P 1'
#
loop_
_entity.id
_entity.type
_entity.pdbx_description
1 polymer ?
#
loop_
_entity_poly.entity_id
_entity_poly.type
_entity_poly.pdbx_seq_one_letter_code
_entity_poly.pdbx_strand_id
1 'polypeptide(L)'
;MDDVVEELGHEPNGYFWEGVARVLVDTEAAALEGRFSYDPEGGMFCAYGRDRGALEELGARMAVVATDADRMRRLVVAAEADGFEFDD
;
A
#
# COMPACT_ATOMS: atom_id res chain seq x y z
N MET A 1 -3.24 -9.42 9.88
CA MET A 1 -3.66 -8.71 8.66
C MET A 1 -3.61 -9.64 7.48
N ASP A 2 -2.64 -10.55 7.44
CA ASP A 2 -2.49 -11.59 6.43
C ASP A 2 -3.82 -12.30 6.13
N ASP A 3 -4.54 -12.78 7.15
CA ASP A 3 -5.88 -13.38 6.97
C ASP A 3 -6.88 -12.47 6.24
N VAL A 4 -6.83 -11.15 6.49
CA VAL A 4 -7.73 -10.18 5.83
C VAL A 4 -7.36 -9.98 4.37
N VAL A 5 -6.06 -9.99 4.07
CA VAL A 5 -5.55 -9.87 2.70
C VAL A 5 -5.90 -11.14 1.91
N GLU A 6 -5.72 -12.31 2.51
CA GLU A 6 -6.12 -13.59 1.93
C GLU A 6 -7.64 -13.71 1.73
N GLU A 7 -8.45 -13.23 2.68
CA GLU A 7 -9.92 -13.14 2.55
C GLU A 7 -10.36 -12.27 1.37
N LEU A 8 -9.57 -11.24 1.03
CA LEU A 8 -9.78 -10.36 -0.12
C LEU A 8 -9.28 -10.98 -1.43
N GLY A 9 -8.67 -12.16 -1.38
CA GLY A 9 -8.18 -12.89 -2.56
C GLY A 9 -6.74 -12.59 -2.93
N HIS A 10 -5.97 -11.95 -2.05
CA HIS A 10 -4.59 -11.53 -2.32
C HIS A 10 -3.54 -12.27 -1.49
N GLU A 11 -2.30 -12.32 -1.99
CA GLU A 11 -1.14 -12.77 -1.21
C GLU A 11 -0.55 -11.59 -0.39
N PRO A 12 -0.33 -11.70 0.93
CA PRO A 12 0.17 -10.61 1.78
C PRO A 12 1.68 -10.35 1.64
N ASN A 13 2.20 -10.32 0.40
CA ASN A 13 3.61 -10.14 0.11
C ASN A 13 3.99 -8.68 -0.21
N GLY A 14 5.27 -8.43 -0.49
CA GLY A 14 5.75 -7.08 -0.75
C GLY A 14 5.13 -6.39 -1.96
N TYR A 15 4.73 -7.15 -2.98
CA TYR A 15 4.09 -6.61 -4.19
C TYR A 15 2.68 -6.10 -3.88
N PHE A 16 1.91 -6.87 -3.10
CA PHE A 16 0.60 -6.42 -2.62
C PHE A 16 0.71 -5.12 -1.83
N TRP A 17 1.69 -5.04 -0.93
CA TRP A 17 1.93 -3.85 -0.13
C TRP A 17 2.45 -2.65 -0.94
N GLU A 18 3.16 -2.88 -2.05
CA GLU A 18 3.43 -1.81 -3.02
C GLU A 18 2.14 -1.32 -3.67
N GLY A 19 1.24 -2.23 -4.05
CA GLY A 19 -0.09 -1.88 -4.56
C GLY A 19 -0.84 -0.98 -3.57
N VAL A 20 -0.86 -1.35 -2.29
CA VAL A 20 -1.46 -0.53 -1.22
C VAL A 20 -0.82 0.86 -1.17
N ALA A 21 0.51 0.96 -1.23
CA ALA A 21 1.22 2.23 -1.23
C ALA A 21 0.86 3.10 -2.44
N ARG A 22 0.80 2.51 -3.64
CA ARG A 22 0.41 3.19 -4.88
C ARG A 22 -1.01 3.75 -4.81
N VAL A 23 -1.97 2.95 -4.36
CA VAL A 23 -3.37 3.39 -4.19
C VAL A 23 -3.45 4.56 -3.21
N LEU A 24 -2.73 4.50 -2.08
CA LEU A 24 -2.71 5.60 -1.10
C LEU A 24 -2.11 6.88 -1.67
N VAL A 25 -1.03 6.79 -2.45
CA VAL A 25 -0.41 7.95 -3.10
C VAL A 25 -1.37 8.56 -4.12
N ASP A 26 -1.97 7.74 -4.98
CA ASP A 26 -2.87 8.22 -6.04
C ASP A 26 -4.15 8.87 -5.48
N THR A 27 -4.78 8.22 -4.49
CA THR A 27 -6.11 8.63 -4.01
C THR A 27 -6.12 9.60 -2.83
N GLU A 28 -5.11 9.54 -1.96
CA GLU A 28 -5.11 10.26 -0.68
C GLU A 28 -3.87 11.14 -0.43
N ALA A 29 -2.83 10.99 -1.24
CA ALA A 29 -1.54 11.63 -0.99
C ALA A 29 -0.77 12.00 -2.26
N ALA A 30 -1.44 12.58 -3.26
CA ALA A 30 -0.84 12.90 -4.57
C ALA A 30 0.43 13.78 -4.49
N ALA A 31 0.63 14.52 -3.39
CA ALA A 31 1.86 15.28 -3.14
C ALA A 31 3.09 14.41 -2.83
N LEU A 32 2.93 13.10 -2.64
CA LEU A 32 4.00 12.12 -2.45
C LEU A 32 4.52 11.52 -3.76
N GLU A 33 3.77 11.68 -4.85
CA GLU A 33 4.10 11.10 -6.15
C GLU A 33 5.52 11.49 -6.61
N GLY A 34 6.30 10.49 -7.02
CA GLY A 34 7.68 10.65 -7.49
C GLY A 34 8.72 11.06 -6.43
N ARG A 35 8.40 11.05 -5.12
CA ARG A 35 9.36 11.45 -4.05
C ARG A 35 10.19 10.31 -3.47
N PHE A 36 9.84 9.07 -3.78
CA PHE A 36 10.54 7.85 -3.38
C PHE A 36 10.33 6.76 -4.45
N SER A 37 11.11 5.68 -4.33
CA SER A 37 10.99 4.48 -5.15
C SER A 37 10.57 3.30 -4.27
N TYR A 38 9.99 2.28 -4.90
CA TYR A 38 9.67 1.01 -4.25
C TYR A 38 10.69 -0.07 -4.63
N ASP A 39 10.90 -1.02 -3.74
CA ASP A 39 11.71 -2.24 -3.94
C ASP A 39 11.03 -3.40 -3.19
N PRO A 40 9.90 -3.92 -3.69
CA PRO A 40 9.19 -5.01 -3.06
C PRO A 40 9.89 -6.34 -3.33
N GLU A 41 9.76 -7.26 -2.39
CA GLU A 41 10.14 -8.66 -2.51
C GLU A 41 9.04 -9.54 -1.91
N GLY A 42 9.03 -10.83 -2.22
CA GLY A 42 8.00 -11.76 -1.72
C GLY A 42 7.86 -11.78 -0.18
N GLY A 43 8.91 -11.41 0.57
CA GLY A 43 8.86 -11.34 2.03
C GLY A 43 8.76 -9.93 2.63
N MET A 44 8.88 -8.87 1.82
CA MET A 44 8.94 -7.51 2.36
C MET A 44 8.58 -6.43 1.35
N PHE A 45 7.93 -5.39 1.85
CA PHE A 45 7.78 -4.12 1.15
C PHE A 45 8.87 -3.14 1.59
N CYS A 46 9.44 -2.40 0.64
CA CYS A 46 10.38 -1.32 0.90
C CYS A 46 10.04 -0.09 0.06
N ALA A 47 10.00 1.08 0.71
CA ALA A 47 10.03 2.38 0.05
C ALA A 47 11.29 3.13 0.49
N TYR A 48 12.03 3.71 -0.45
CA TYR A 48 13.30 4.37 -0.18
C TYR A 48 13.45 5.65 -1.00
N GLY A 49 14.22 6.60 -0.45
CA GLY A 49 14.39 7.91 -1.05
C GLY A 49 15.19 8.85 -0.16
N ARG A 50 15.46 10.06 -0.67
CA ARG A 50 16.16 11.12 0.09
C ARG A 50 15.20 12.01 0.89
N ASP A 51 13.93 11.98 0.53
CA ASP A 51 12.90 12.79 1.15
C ASP A 51 12.33 12.09 2.39
N ARG A 52 12.99 12.31 3.52
CA ARG A 52 12.60 11.70 4.79
C ARG A 52 11.15 12.03 5.17
N GLY A 53 10.71 13.26 4.93
CA GLY A 53 9.35 13.68 5.27
C GLY A 53 8.31 12.91 4.46
N ALA A 54 8.55 12.71 3.17
CA ALA A 54 7.67 11.90 2.32
C ALA A 54 7.60 10.43 2.77
N LEU A 55 8.74 9.84 3.16
CA LEU A 55 8.81 8.46 3.66
C LEU A 55 8.11 8.29 5.01
N GLU A 56 8.29 9.23 5.94
CA GLU A 56 7.58 9.23 7.23
C GLU A 56 6.06 9.39 7.02
N GLU A 57 5.66 10.24 6.08
CA GLU A 57 4.27 10.47 5.73
C GLU A 57 3.61 9.23 5.10
N LEU A 58 4.30 8.56 4.16
CA LEU A 58 3.86 7.27 3.60
C LEU A 58 3.77 6.21 4.71
N GLY A 59 4.81 6.09 5.54
CA GLY A 59 4.85 5.11 6.63
C GLY A 59 3.70 5.25 7.61
N ALA A 60 3.33 6.49 7.97
CA ALA A 60 2.18 6.74 8.83
C ALA A 60 0.85 6.28 8.21
N ARG A 61 0.65 6.51 6.89
CA ARG A 61 -0.55 6.04 6.18
C ARG A 61 -0.59 4.52 6.06
N MET A 62 0.52 3.92 5.66
CA MET A 62 0.68 2.46 5.59
C MET A 62 0.39 1.81 6.94
N ALA A 63 0.88 2.37 8.05
CA ALA A 63 0.64 1.85 9.39
C ALA A 63 -0.86 1.83 9.75
N VAL A 64 -1.64 2.82 9.33
CA VAL A 64 -3.10 2.83 9.54
C VAL A 64 -3.75 1.68 8.78
N VAL A 65 -3.41 1.46 7.51
CA VAL A 65 -3.96 0.36 6.71
C VAL A 65 -3.54 -1.01 7.28
N ALA A 66 -2.29 -1.14 7.72
CA ALA A 66 -1.73 -2.38 8.27
C ALA A 66 -2.23 -2.73 9.68
N THR A 67 -2.99 -1.85 10.34
CA THR A 67 -3.50 -2.09 11.71
C THR A 67 -5.01 -1.98 11.83
N ASP A 68 -5.71 -1.64 10.74
CA ASP A 68 -7.17 -1.51 10.70
C ASP A 68 -7.73 -2.36 9.54
N ALA A 69 -8.36 -3.48 9.91
CA ALA A 69 -8.94 -4.43 8.96
C ALA A 69 -10.07 -3.83 8.12
N ASP A 70 -10.89 -2.95 8.70
CA ASP A 70 -11.96 -2.31 7.95
C ASP A 70 -11.40 -1.28 6.97
N ARG A 71 -10.31 -0.60 7.35
CA ARG A 71 -9.59 0.29 6.44
C ARG A 71 -8.98 -0.48 5.26
N MET A 72 -8.34 -1.62 5.51
CA MET A 72 -7.80 -2.48 4.45
C MET A 72 -8.90 -2.91 3.47
N ARG A 73 -10.01 -3.47 3.98
CA ARG A 73 -11.12 -3.92 3.12
C ARG A 73 -11.70 -2.79 2.28
N ARG A 74 -11.90 -1.61 2.86
CA ARG A 74 -12.41 -0.44 2.12
C ARG A 74 -11.44 0.01 1.04
N LEU A 75 -10.14 0.03 1.32
CA LEU A 75 -9.13 0.48 0.36
C LEU A 75 -9.06 -0.47 -0.84
N VAL A 76 -8.94 -1.78 -0.59
CA VAL A 76 -8.83 -2.80 -1.65
C VAL A 76 -10.09 -2.80 -2.52
N VAL A 77 -11.28 -2.90 -1.92
CA VAL A 77 -12.55 -2.91 -2.67
C VAL A 77 -12.74 -1.64 -3.49
N ALA A 78 -12.35 -0.47 -2.96
CA ALA A 78 -12.45 0.78 -3.70
C ALA A 78 -11.48 0.83 -4.89
N ALA A 79 -10.25 0.35 -4.69
CA ALA A 79 -9.23 0.32 -5.74
C ALA A 79 -9.62 -0.63 -6.88
N GLU A 80 -10.06 -1.85 -6.57
CA GLU A 80 -10.54 -2.81 -7.58
C GLU A 80 -11.77 -2.29 -8.33
N ALA A 81 -12.69 -1.62 -7.63
CA ALA A 81 -13.87 -1.01 -8.26
C ALA A 81 -13.49 0.13 -9.22
N ASP A 82 -12.35 0.78 -9.02
CA ASP A 82 -11.77 1.78 -9.92
C ASP A 82 -10.86 1.17 -11.01
N GLY A 83 -10.74 -0.16 -11.03
CA GLY A 83 -9.96 -0.91 -12.01
C GLY A 83 -8.47 -1.05 -11.69
N PHE A 84 -8.05 -0.79 -10.45
CA PHE A 84 -6.71 -1.09 -9.99
C PHE A 84 -6.55 -2.61 -9.80
N GLU A 85 -5.48 -3.18 -10.33
CA GLU A 85 -5.10 -4.58 -10.14
C GLU A 85 -3.93 -4.63 -9.17
N PHE A 86 -4.08 -5.34 -8.05
CA PHE A 86 -2.96 -5.60 -7.14
C PHE A 86 -2.08 -6.71 -7.72
N ASP A 87 -0.77 -6.49 -7.67
CA ASP A 87 0.21 -7.55 -7.90
C ASP A 87 0.42 -8.32 -6.59
N ASP A 88 0.41 -9.65 -6.67
CA ASP A 88 0.61 -10.57 -5.56
C ASP A 88 1.17 -11.92 -6.02
#